data_AF-A0A838D321-F1
#
_entry.id   AF-A0A838D321-F1
#
_cell.length_a   1.000
_cell.length_b   1.000
_cell.length_c   1.000
_cell.angle_alpha   90.00
_cell.angle_beta   90.00
_cell.angle_gamma   90.00
#
_symmetry.space_group_name_H-M   'P 1'
#
loop_
_entity.id
_entity.type
_entity.pdbx_description
1 polymer ?
#
loop_
_entity_poly.entity_id
_entity_poly.type
_entity_poly.pdbx_seq_one_letter_code
_entity_poly.pdbx_strand_id
1 'polypeptide(L)' 'PGVVDVRVLVAIGVVQLGGAVDVAAATKATVAEGVWLRPFGDLVYTMPPYVTDDEDVARITRAVVAAVAAGGGG' A
#
# COMPACT_ATOMS: atom_id res chain seq x y z
N PRO A 1 -8.44 -7.78 -8.83
CA PRO A 1 -7.44 -6.73 -8.55
C PRO A 1 -6.60 -6.45 -9.81
N GLY A 2 -6.82 -5.30 -10.45
CA GLY A 2 -6.05 -4.89 -11.63
C GLY A 2 -4.62 -4.46 -11.28
N VAL A 3 -3.82 -5.31 -10.63
CA VAL A 3 -2.41 -5.02 -10.34
C VAL A 3 -1.60 -5.18 -11.64
N VAL A 4 -0.87 -4.13 -12.01
CA VAL A 4 -0.01 -4.09 -13.20
C VAL A 4 1.40 -4.52 -12.86
N ASP A 5 1.93 -4.05 -11.73
CA ASP A 5 3.31 -4.30 -11.34
C ASP A 5 3.50 -4.24 -9.82
N VAL A 6 4.48 -4.98 -9.32
CA VAL A 6 4.93 -4.95 -7.93
C VAL A 6 6.45 -4.90 -7.93
N ARG A 7 7.02 -3.86 -7.32
CA ARG A 7 8.46 -3.60 -7.36
C ARG A 7 8.98 -3.11 -6.03
N VAL A 8 10.23 -3.49 -5.74
CA VAL A 8 10.93 -3.15 -4.51
C VAL A 8 12.34 -2.65 -4.83
N LEU A 9 12.76 -1.57 -4.18
CA LEU A 9 14.15 -1.10 -4.20
C LEU A 9 14.54 -0.63 -2.80
N VAL A 10 15.47 -1.35 -2.16
CA VAL A 10 15.85 -1.11 -0.75
C VAL A 10 14.57 -1.09 0.12
N ALA A 11 14.30 -0.02 0.86
CA ALA A 11 13.12 0.10 1.71
C ALA A 11 11.92 0.73 0.99
N ILE A 12 11.89 0.75 -0.34
CA ILE A 12 10.77 1.27 -1.12
C ILE A 12 9.97 0.09 -1.67
N GLY A 13 8.69 0.02 -1.31
CA GLY A 13 7.75 -0.96 -1.87
C GLY A 13 6.63 -0.25 -2.63
N VAL A 14 6.33 -0.72 -3.85
CA VAL A 14 5.28 -0.15 -4.71
C VAL A 14 4.42 -1.26 -5.30
N VAL A 15 3.10 -1.08 -5.23
CA VAL A 15 2.11 -1.82 -6.01
C VAL A 15 1.41 -0.84 -6.93
N GLN A 16 1.49 -1.10 -8.23
CA GLN A 16 0.84 -0.29 -9.26
C GLN A 16 -0.44 -0.98 -9.74
N LEU A 17 -1.52 -0.22 -9.81
CA LEU A 17 -2.82 -0.66 -10.29
C LEU A 17 -3.03 -0.23 -11.76
N GLY A 18 -4.03 -0.81 -12.41
CA GLY A 18 -4.38 -0.50 -13.81
C GLY A 18 -5.18 0.79 -13.97
N GLY A 19 -5.50 1.46 -12.87
CA GLY A 19 -6.24 2.71 -12.82
C GLY A 19 -5.97 3.46 -11.52
N ALA A 20 -6.53 4.66 -11.39
CA ALA A 20 -6.36 5.48 -10.20
C ALA A 20 -6.89 4.77 -8.95
N VAL A 21 -6.12 4.85 -7.86
CA VAL A 21 -6.52 4.30 -6.56
C VAL A 21 -7.66 5.13 -6.00
N ASP A 22 -8.72 4.49 -5.49
CA ASP A 22 -9.64 5.17 -4.57
C ASP A 22 -8.90 5.44 -3.25
N VAL A 23 -8.35 6.65 -3.14
CA VAL A 23 -7.54 7.07 -2.00
C VAL A 23 -8.33 7.02 -0.70
N ALA A 24 -9.63 7.32 -0.71
CA ALA A 24 -10.44 7.33 0.49
C ALA A 24 -10.66 5.89 1.02
N ALA A 25 -11.03 4.97 0.12
CA ALA A 25 -11.19 3.56 0.47
C ALA A 25 -9.86 2.93 0.93
N ALA A 26 -8.78 3.15 0.18
CA ALA A 26 -7.46 2.63 0.50
C ALA A 26 -6.91 3.16 1.84
N THR A 27 -7.06 4.47 2.11
CA THR A 27 -6.61 5.07 3.38
C THR A 27 -7.42 4.53 4.55
N LYS A 28 -8.74 4.34 4.39
CA LYS A 28 -9.56 3.74 5.45
C LYS A 28 -9.12 2.30 5.75
N ALA A 29 -8.79 1.52 4.72
CA ALA A 29 -8.34 0.15 4.87
C ALA A 29 -6.97 0.06 5.59
N THR A 30 -6.03 0.95 5.27
CA THR A 30 -4.72 0.94 5.93
C THR A 30 -4.82 1.36 7.38
N VAL A 31 -5.63 2.38 7.68
CA VAL A 31 -5.87 2.83 9.06
C VAL A 31 -6.49 1.71 9.91
N ALA A 32 -7.35 0.86 9.33
CA ALA A 32 -7.90 -0.30 10.03
C ALA A 32 -6.83 -1.36 10.39
N GLU A 33 -5.74 -1.43 9.63
CA GLU A 33 -4.55 -2.25 9.93
C GLU A 33 -3.56 -1.55 10.88
N GLY A 34 -3.89 -0.35 11.37
CA GLY A 34 -3.03 0.43 12.25
C GLY A 34 -1.87 1.14 11.51
N VAL A 35 -1.96 1.29 10.19
CA VAL A 35 -0.91 1.90 9.36
C VAL A 35 -1.50 3.07 8.59
N TRP A 36 -0.83 4.21 8.57
CA TRP A 36 -1.21 5.30 7.68
C TRP A 36 -0.41 5.22 6.37
N LEU A 37 -1.09 4.97 5.26
CA LEU A 37 -0.51 5.10 3.91
C LEU A 37 -1.32 6.13 3.11
N ARG A 38 -0.63 6.85 2.22
CA ARG A 38 -1.24 7.81 1.30
C ARG A 38 -0.93 7.42 -0.15
N PRO A 39 -1.80 6.66 -0.81
CA PRO A 39 -1.68 6.36 -2.24
C PRO A 39 -1.66 7.62 -3.11
N PHE A 40 -1.13 7.49 -4.33
CA PHE A 40 -1.07 8.58 -5.30
C PHE A 40 -1.16 8.04 -6.73
N GLY A 41 -2.01 8.65 -7.56
CA GLY A 41 -2.25 8.17 -8.92
C GLY A 41 -2.76 6.73 -8.91
N ASP A 42 -2.08 5.85 -9.62
CA ASP A 42 -2.31 4.40 -9.68
C ASP A 42 -1.41 3.61 -8.69
N LEU A 43 -0.75 4.28 -7.74
CA LEU A 43 0.24 3.67 -6.85
C LEU A 43 -0.24 3.56 -5.41
N VAL A 44 -0.12 2.36 -4.84
CA VAL A 44 -0.05 2.11 -3.40
C VAL A 44 1.42 1.86 -3.06
N TYR A 45 2.01 2.69 -2.22
CA TYR A 45 3.45 2.62 -1.94
C TYR A 45 3.79 2.88 -0.48
N THR A 46 4.99 2.46 -0.09
CA THR A 46 5.53 2.69 1.24
C THR A 46 7.05 2.89 1.21
N MET A 47 7.55 3.66 2.18
CA MET A 47 8.97 3.90 2.44
C MET A 47 9.19 3.91 3.97
N PRO A 48 9.10 2.75 4.65
CA PRO A 48 9.31 2.69 6.10
C PRO A 48 10.69 3.21 6.50
N PRO A 49 10.82 3.83 7.70
CA PRO A 49 12.13 4.15 8.28
C PRO A 49 13.02 2.90 8.37
N TYR A 50 14.34 3.05 8.22
CA TYR A 50 15.25 1.90 8.32
C TYR A 50 15.31 1.25 9.71
N VAL A 51 14.80 1.93 10.74
CA VAL A 51 14.71 1.41 12.11
C VAL A 51 13.44 0.60 12.37
N THR A 52 12.57 0.47 11.36
CA THR A 52 11.32 -0.31 11.45
C THR A 52 11.65 -1.78 11.64
N ASP A 53 11.05 -2.43 12.63
CA ASP A 53 11.26 -3.85 12.89
C ASP A 53 10.43 -4.74 11.95
N ASP A 54 10.71 -6.05 11.97
CA ASP A 54 10.07 -7.02 11.10
C ASP A 54 8.55 -7.10 11.31
N GLU A 55 8.07 -6.87 12.54
CA GLU A 55 6.63 -6.93 12.84
C GLU A 55 5.89 -5.74 12.23
N ASP A 56 6.46 -4.54 12.36
CA ASP A 56 5.94 -3.32 11.77
C ASP A 56 6.04 -3.35 10.25
N VAL A 57 7.12 -3.87 9.67
CA VAL A 57 7.22 -4.11 8.21
C VAL A 57 6.13 -5.09 7.76
N ALA A 58 5.89 -6.17 8.51
CA ALA A 58 4.81 -7.10 8.22
C ALA A 58 3.42 -6.42 8.33
N ARG A 59 3.23 -5.50 9.27
CA ARG A 59 1.98 -4.72 9.40
C ARG A 59 1.78 -3.76 8.22
N ILE A 60 2.84 -3.07 7.81
CA ILE A 60 2.82 -2.18 6.64
C ILE A 60 2.49 -2.95 5.37
N THR A 61 3.08 -4.12 5.16
CA THR A 61 2.79 -4.95 3.97
C THR A 61 1.34 -5.47 3.97
N ARG A 62 0.79 -5.88 5.13
CA ARG A 62 -0.65 -6.18 5.24
C ARG A 62 -1.52 -4.98 4.89
N ALA A 63 -1.18 -3.78 5.39
CA ALA A 63 -1.88 -2.56 5.06
C ALA A 63 -1.82 -2.22 3.56
N VAL A 64 -0.69 -2.44 2.89
CA VAL A 64 -0.58 -2.30 1.42
C VAL A 64 -1.56 -3.25 0.72
N VAL A 65 -1.62 -4.52 1.12
CA VAL A 65 -2.56 -5.50 0.54
C VAL A 65 -4.01 -5.07 0.78
N ALA A 66 -4.34 -4.59 1.98
CA ALA A 66 -5.67 -4.08 2.31
C ALA A 66 -6.04 -2.86 1.46
N ALA A 67 -5.12 -1.91 1.26
CA ALA A 67 -5.30 -0.77 0.36
C ALA A 67 -5.55 -1.21 -1.08
N VAL A 68 -4.80 -2.19 -1.59
CA VAL A 68 -4.98 -2.70 -2.96
C VAL A 68 -6.34 -3.39 -3.11
N ALA A 69 -6.79 -4.15 -2.11
CA ALA A 69 -8.08 -4.81 -2.13
C ALA A 69 -9.26 -3.83 -2.04
N ALA A 70 -9.13 -2.77 -1.23
CA ALA A 70 -10.20 -1.80 -1.01
C ALA A 70 -10.22 -0.66 -2.04
N GLY A 71 -9.05 -0.19 -2.47
CA GLY A 71 -8.89 0.94 -3.38
C GLY A 71 -8.60 0.56 -4.83
N GLY A 72 -8.34 -0.72 -5.09
CA GLY A 72 -8.27 -1.26 -6.45
C GLY A 72 -9.67 -1.51 -6.99
N GLY A 73 -10.13 -0.59 -7.83
CA GLY A 73 -11.39 -0.74 -8.56
C GLY A 73 -11.43 -2.05 -9.36
N GLY A 74 -12.56 -2.76 -9.23
CA GLY A 74 -13.17 -3.42 -10.37
C GLY A 74 -13.94 -2.39 -11.19
#